data_AF-A0A962DCB1-F1
#
_entry.id   AF-A0A962DCB1-F1
#
_cell.length_a   1.000
_cell.length_b   1.000
_cell.length_c   1.000
_cell.angle_alpha   90.00
_cell.angle_beta   90.00
_cell.angle_gamma   90.00
#
_symmetry.space_group_name_H-M   'P 1'
#
loop_
_entity.id
_entity.type
_entity.pdbx_description
1 polymer ?
#
loop_
_entity_poly.entity_id
_entity_poly.type
_entity_poly.pdbx_seq_one_letter_code
_entity_poly.pdbx_strand_id
1 'polypeptide(L)'
;MTEQPRIKLRTLEKTTARTMTFEADVGSTLKFGSLYIKVQSCQKSSPVEQPEAAAFLQIWENVSKEGKEETEPEWVFSGWMFASSPGLSPMDHGIYDVWVLDCIGAEGEESITATAGGEPDQEAGIEKDLEQPPETRDFNSLLEGLTGVTSEAEEDNPDAQNTDQNPENPDPAEEQESEGIDETEGMQGPQ
;
A
#
# COMPACT_ATOMS: atom_id res chain seq x y z
N MET A 1 6.39 3.80 -22.21
CA MET A 1 5.92 3.90 -20.82
C MET A 1 6.46 5.17 -20.17
N THR A 2 5.73 5.73 -19.22
CA THR A 2 6.01 6.99 -18.52
C THR A 2 5.90 6.76 -17.01
N GLU A 3 6.88 7.20 -16.22
CA GLU A 3 6.87 7.05 -14.77
C GLU A 3 5.74 7.88 -14.13
N GLN A 4 5.15 7.37 -13.04
CA GLN A 4 4.04 7.97 -12.32
C GLN A 4 4.40 8.14 -10.83
N PRO A 5 3.96 9.22 -10.15
CA PRO A 5 4.31 9.46 -8.75
C PRO A 5 3.64 8.49 -7.78
N ARG A 6 2.47 7.92 -8.13
CA ARG A 6 1.69 7.04 -7.26
C ARG A 6 1.41 5.68 -7.88
N ILE A 7 1.18 4.69 -7.02
CA ILE A 7 0.78 3.32 -7.37
C ILE A 7 -0.53 2.95 -6.68
N LYS A 8 -1.35 2.14 -7.36
CA LYS A 8 -2.52 1.45 -6.82
C LYS A 8 -2.18 -0.04 -6.69
N LEU A 9 -2.14 -0.55 -5.46
CA LEU A 9 -1.83 -1.94 -5.13
C LEU A 9 -3.05 -2.66 -4.54
N ARG A 10 -3.12 -3.97 -4.73
CA ARG A 10 -4.04 -4.85 -4.00
C ARG A 10 -3.25 -5.94 -3.27
N THR A 11 -3.74 -6.29 -2.10
CA THR A 11 -3.24 -7.39 -1.27
C THR A 11 -4.36 -8.38 -1.00
N LEU A 12 -3.99 -9.63 -0.72
CA LEU A 12 -4.87 -10.69 -0.26
C LEU A 12 -4.22 -11.40 0.92
N GLU A 13 -4.98 -11.64 1.99
CA GLU A 13 -4.65 -12.62 3.02
C GLU A 13 -5.38 -13.93 2.71
N LYS A 14 -4.62 -14.93 2.24
CA LYS A 14 -5.10 -16.24 1.77
C LYS A 14 -5.82 -17.02 2.87
N THR A 15 -5.39 -16.88 4.13
CA THR A 15 -5.98 -17.55 5.31
C THR A 15 -7.37 -17.02 5.68
N THR A 16 -7.63 -15.73 5.49
CA THR A 16 -8.90 -15.07 5.87
C THR A 16 -9.78 -14.72 4.66
N ALA A 17 -9.27 -14.95 3.44
CA ALA A 17 -9.80 -14.46 2.17
C ALA A 17 -9.99 -12.92 2.10
N ARG A 18 -9.33 -12.16 2.97
CA ARG A 18 -9.48 -10.69 3.04
C ARG A 18 -8.60 -9.99 2.01
N THR A 19 -9.22 -9.27 1.09
CA THR A 19 -8.50 -8.34 0.19
C THR A 19 -8.48 -6.91 0.73
N MET A 20 -7.38 -6.20 0.55
CA MET A 20 -7.30 -4.75 0.79
C MET A 20 -6.63 -4.05 -0.40
N THR A 21 -7.07 -2.84 -0.74
CA THR A 21 -6.51 -2.02 -1.83
C THR A 21 -5.88 -0.77 -1.21
N PHE A 22 -4.67 -0.41 -1.66
CA PHE A 22 -3.86 0.68 -1.13
C PHE A 22 -3.40 1.59 -2.26
N GLU A 23 -3.22 2.86 -1.94
CA GLU A 23 -2.56 3.84 -2.81
C GLU A 23 -1.38 4.45 -2.05
N ALA A 24 -0.27 4.65 -2.75
CA ALA A 24 1.00 5.06 -2.14
C ALA A 24 1.91 5.76 -3.15
N ASP A 25 2.82 6.59 -2.66
CA ASP A 25 3.83 7.27 -3.49
C ASP A 25 5.00 6.34 -3.81
N VAL A 26 5.62 6.52 -4.98
CA VAL A 26 6.85 5.83 -5.35
C VAL A 26 7.99 6.24 -4.39
N GLY A 27 8.76 5.26 -3.91
CA GLY A 27 9.77 5.43 -2.86
C GLY A 27 9.25 5.13 -1.45
N SER A 28 7.94 5.14 -1.23
CA SER A 28 7.36 4.80 0.07
C SER A 28 7.45 3.30 0.39
N THR A 29 7.25 2.96 1.68
CA THR A 29 7.13 1.57 2.16
C THR A 29 5.84 1.42 2.94
N LEU A 30 4.96 0.53 2.46
CA LEU A 30 3.74 0.12 3.15
C LEU A 30 4.02 -1.07 4.08
N LYS A 31 3.19 -1.26 5.12
CA LYS A 31 3.16 -2.48 5.92
C LYS A 31 1.78 -3.14 5.84
N PHE A 32 1.75 -4.45 5.58
CA PHE A 32 0.53 -5.26 5.53
C PHE A 32 0.79 -6.64 6.17
N GLY A 33 0.19 -6.89 7.34
CA GLY A 33 0.50 -8.10 8.11
C GLY A 33 1.96 -8.12 8.58
N SER A 34 2.69 -9.20 8.28
CA SER A 34 4.16 -9.27 8.46
C SER A 34 4.94 -8.57 7.35
N LEU A 35 4.33 -8.37 6.17
CA LEU A 35 5.02 -7.85 4.99
C LEU A 35 5.31 -6.35 5.08
N TYR A 36 6.48 -6.00 4.56
CA TYR A 36 6.88 -4.66 4.20
C TYR A 36 6.96 -4.60 2.67
N ILE A 37 6.28 -3.64 2.05
CA ILE A 37 6.12 -3.50 0.60
C ILE A 37 6.65 -2.12 0.19
N LYS A 38 7.86 -2.08 -0.37
CA LYS A 38 8.52 -0.86 -0.85
C LYS A 38 8.33 -0.70 -2.36
N VAL A 39 7.85 0.47 -2.76
CA VAL A 39 7.64 0.84 -4.17
C VAL A 39 8.91 1.51 -4.69
N GLN A 40 9.47 1.09 -5.81
CA GLN A 40 10.71 1.68 -6.36
C GLN A 40 10.52 2.39 -7.71
N SER A 41 9.59 1.93 -8.54
CA SER A 41 9.12 2.65 -9.73
C SER A 41 7.69 2.20 -10.04
N CYS A 42 6.89 3.09 -10.63
CA CYS A 42 5.61 2.77 -11.24
C CYS A 42 5.58 3.42 -12.63
N GLN A 43 5.32 2.64 -13.67
CA GLN A 43 5.32 3.10 -15.07
C GLN A 43 4.03 2.70 -15.78
N LYS A 44 3.47 3.62 -16.56
CA LYS A 44 2.23 3.40 -17.34
C LYS A 44 2.52 3.46 -18.84
N SER A 45 1.85 2.67 -19.67
CA SER A 45 1.93 2.83 -21.13
C SER A 45 1.19 4.09 -21.61
N SER A 46 1.40 4.47 -22.88
CA SER A 46 0.63 5.56 -23.49
C SER A 46 -0.84 5.12 -23.69
N PRO A 47 -1.85 6.00 -23.52
CA PRO A 47 -3.25 5.67 -23.83
C PRO A 47 -3.52 5.44 -25.32
N VAL A 48 -2.52 5.66 -26.20
CA VAL A 48 -2.56 5.30 -27.62
C VAL A 48 -2.04 3.87 -27.87
N GLU A 49 -1.29 3.31 -26.93
CA GLU A 49 -0.83 1.92 -26.90
C GLU A 49 -1.87 1.04 -26.15
N GLN A 50 -1.59 -0.25 -25.98
CA GLN A 50 -2.39 -1.06 -25.05
C GLN A 50 -2.16 -0.58 -23.61
N PRO A 51 -3.22 -0.26 -22.83
CA PRO A 51 -3.07 0.19 -21.44
C PRO A 51 -2.43 -0.90 -20.56
N GLU A 52 -1.29 -0.57 -19.96
CA GLU A 52 -0.51 -1.42 -19.06
C GLU A 52 0.10 -0.56 -17.95
N ALA A 53 0.19 -1.12 -16.75
CA ALA A 53 0.86 -0.51 -15.61
C ALA A 53 1.84 -1.52 -15.02
N ALA A 54 3.12 -1.16 -14.96
CA ALA A 54 4.19 -2.01 -14.45
C ALA A 54 4.90 -1.30 -13.30
N ALA A 55 5.18 -2.03 -12.22
CA ALA A 55 5.89 -1.47 -11.07
C ALA A 55 7.03 -2.38 -10.60
N PHE A 56 8.12 -1.77 -10.12
CA PHE A 56 9.17 -2.51 -9.42
C PHE A 56 8.88 -2.49 -7.92
N LEU A 57 8.62 -3.66 -7.36
CA LEU A 57 8.28 -3.85 -5.95
C LEU A 57 9.38 -4.63 -5.23
N GLN A 58 9.68 -4.20 -4.01
CA GLN A 58 10.57 -4.87 -3.05
C GLN A 58 9.74 -5.27 -1.84
N ILE A 59 9.60 -6.57 -1.60
CA ILE A 59 8.76 -7.14 -0.55
C ILE A 59 9.59 -8.09 0.30
N TRP A 60 9.57 -7.85 1.61
CA TRP A 60 10.20 -8.69 2.61
C TRP A 60 9.29 -8.83 3.84
N GLU A 61 9.54 -9.83 4.66
CA GLU A 61 9.04 -9.86 6.04
C GLU A 61 10.19 -9.85 7.06
N ASN A 62 9.87 -9.51 8.30
CA ASN A 62 10.84 -9.42 9.38
C ASN A 62 10.70 -10.67 10.27
N VAL A 63 11.64 -11.61 10.16
CA VAL A 63 11.62 -12.91 10.85
C VAL A 63 12.56 -12.95 12.05
N SER A 64 12.00 -13.21 13.23
CA SER A 64 12.77 -13.43 14.46
C SER A 64 13.15 -14.92 14.53
N LYS A 65 14.44 -15.24 14.39
CA LYS A 65 14.93 -16.62 14.40
C LYS A 65 15.13 -17.11 15.84
N GLU A 66 14.71 -18.33 16.15
CA GLU A 66 14.78 -18.88 17.51
C GLU A 66 16.21 -18.79 18.07
N GLY A 67 16.37 -18.14 19.23
CA GLY A 67 17.67 -17.90 19.86
C GLY A 67 18.41 -16.62 19.40
N LYS A 68 17.81 -15.78 18.54
CA LYS A 68 18.28 -14.41 18.27
C LYS A 68 17.31 -13.38 18.82
N GLU A 69 17.84 -12.29 19.39
CA GLU A 69 17.06 -11.07 19.69
C GLU A 69 16.91 -10.19 18.43
N GLU A 70 17.87 -10.25 17.52
CA GLU A 70 17.82 -9.56 16.23
C GLU A 70 16.82 -10.23 15.27
N THR A 71 16.04 -9.39 14.59
CA THR A 71 15.05 -9.80 13.60
C THR A 71 15.56 -9.45 12.20
N GLU A 72 15.71 -10.45 11.34
CA GLU A 72 16.33 -10.31 10.02
C GLU A 72 15.25 -10.11 8.93
N PRO A 73 15.51 -9.29 7.89
CA PRO A 73 14.61 -9.17 6.74
C PRO A 73 14.78 -10.37 5.79
N GLU A 74 13.70 -11.12 5.57
CA GLU A 74 13.65 -12.22 4.61
C GLU A 74 12.92 -11.78 3.33
N TRP A 75 13.64 -11.82 2.20
CA TRP A 75 13.16 -11.33 0.91
C TRP A 75 12.15 -12.28 0.27
N VAL A 76 10.92 -11.81 0.11
CA VAL A 76 9.80 -12.58 -0.46
C VAL A 76 9.67 -12.32 -1.97
N PHE A 77 9.85 -11.07 -2.40
CA PHE A 77 9.79 -10.69 -3.81
C PHE A 77 10.65 -9.46 -4.08
N SER A 78 11.35 -9.42 -5.22
CA SER A 78 12.06 -8.24 -5.70
C SER A 78 12.09 -8.25 -7.22
N GLY A 79 11.23 -7.47 -7.86
CA GLY A 79 11.09 -7.51 -9.32
C GLY A 79 10.05 -6.58 -9.89
N TRP A 80 9.97 -6.59 -11.23
CA TRP A 80 8.87 -5.97 -11.98
C TRP A 80 7.62 -6.82 -11.92
N MET A 81 6.46 -6.19 -11.82
CA MET A 81 5.14 -6.83 -11.85
C MET A 81 4.19 -6.00 -12.71
N PHE A 82 3.39 -6.68 -13.54
CA PHE A 82 2.50 -6.08 -14.55
C PHE A 82 1.03 -6.20 -14.10
N ALA A 83 0.25 -5.13 -14.24
CA ALA A 83 -1.14 -5.08 -13.80
C ALA A 83 -2.06 -5.95 -14.66
N SER A 84 -1.82 -6.06 -15.97
CA SER A 84 -2.58 -6.98 -16.82
C SER A 84 -2.29 -8.46 -16.50
N SER A 85 -1.06 -8.74 -16.07
CA SER A 85 -0.48 -10.09 -16.05
C SER A 85 0.43 -10.35 -14.82
N PRO A 86 -0.08 -10.26 -13.56
CA PRO A 86 0.77 -10.47 -12.37
C PRO A 86 1.45 -11.84 -12.34
N GLY A 87 0.81 -12.87 -12.90
CA GLY A 87 1.33 -14.23 -13.00
C GLY A 87 2.57 -14.41 -13.89
N LEU A 88 3.05 -13.37 -14.60
CA LEU A 88 4.36 -13.37 -15.26
C LEU A 88 5.53 -13.18 -14.27
N SER A 89 5.24 -12.59 -13.10
CA SER A 89 6.21 -12.31 -12.04
C SER A 89 5.47 -12.39 -10.69
N PRO A 90 5.02 -13.60 -10.29
CA PRO A 90 4.18 -13.78 -9.11
C PRO A 90 5.00 -13.59 -7.82
N MET A 91 4.32 -13.08 -6.80
CA MET A 91 4.82 -13.01 -5.43
C MET A 91 4.51 -14.35 -4.74
N ASP A 92 5.55 -15.13 -4.40
CA ASP A 92 5.39 -16.45 -3.79
C ASP A 92 5.47 -16.36 -2.26
N HIS A 93 4.31 -16.51 -1.62
CA HIS A 93 4.17 -16.46 -0.17
C HIS A 93 2.94 -17.27 0.29
N GLY A 94 3.07 -18.03 1.38
CA GLY A 94 2.01 -18.93 1.86
C GLY A 94 0.74 -18.22 2.34
N ILE A 95 0.88 -17.19 3.18
CA ILE A 95 -0.26 -16.46 3.79
C ILE A 95 -0.77 -15.29 2.94
N TYR A 96 0.11 -14.53 2.27
CA TYR A 96 -0.26 -13.30 1.58
C TYR A 96 -0.10 -13.39 0.06
N ASP A 97 -0.74 -12.46 -0.65
CA ASP A 97 -0.53 -12.15 -2.06
C ASP A 97 -0.52 -10.63 -2.24
N VAL A 98 0.18 -10.13 -3.26
CA VAL A 98 0.30 -8.69 -3.57
C VAL A 98 0.38 -8.52 -5.08
N TRP A 99 -0.48 -7.66 -5.65
CA TRP A 99 -0.43 -7.33 -7.07
C TRP A 99 -0.70 -5.85 -7.39
N VAL A 100 -0.10 -5.41 -8.50
CA VAL A 100 -0.32 -4.08 -9.08
C VAL A 100 -1.72 -4.01 -9.69
N LEU A 101 -2.42 -2.90 -9.49
CA LEU A 101 -3.67 -2.58 -10.19
C LEU A 101 -3.47 -1.48 -11.24
N ASP A 102 -2.76 -0.41 -10.87
CA ASP A 102 -2.52 0.73 -11.76
C ASP A 102 -1.37 1.62 -11.26
N CYS A 103 -0.84 2.47 -12.13
CA CYS A 103 0.02 3.61 -11.79
C CYS A 103 -0.78 4.92 -11.96
N ILE A 104 -0.78 5.79 -10.95
CA ILE A 104 -1.64 6.97 -10.86
C ILE A 104 -0.79 8.24 -11.06
N GLY A 105 -1.15 9.02 -12.08
CA GLY A 105 -0.56 10.33 -12.37
C GLY A 105 -0.98 11.42 -11.39
N ALA A 106 -0.32 12.57 -11.46
CA ALA A 106 -0.70 13.76 -10.68
C ALA A 106 -2.08 14.31 -11.09
N GLU A 107 -2.53 14.02 -12.32
CA GLU A 107 -3.85 14.42 -12.85
C GLU A 107 -4.93 13.31 -12.73
N GLY A 108 -4.65 12.20 -12.05
CA GLY A 108 -5.44 10.97 -12.10
C GLY A 108 -6.47 10.76 -10.99
N GLU A 109 -7.31 11.74 -10.66
CA GLU A 109 -8.30 11.66 -9.55
C GLU A 109 -9.78 11.71 -9.95
N GLU A 110 -10.16 11.33 -11.18
CA GLU A 110 -11.59 11.15 -11.49
C GLU A 110 -11.88 10.05 -12.53
N SER A 111 -12.47 8.92 -12.09
CA SER A 111 -13.10 7.94 -12.99
C SER A 111 -14.09 6.98 -12.29
N ILE A 112 -14.90 7.48 -11.35
CA ILE A 112 -16.10 6.76 -10.85
C ILE A 112 -17.28 7.75 -10.73
N THR A 113 -17.73 8.31 -11.85
CA THR A 113 -18.97 9.10 -11.88
C THR A 113 -20.19 8.18 -11.76
N ALA A 114 -20.75 8.10 -10.55
CA ALA A 114 -21.91 7.26 -10.26
C ALA A 114 -23.16 7.74 -11.03
N THR A 115 -23.45 7.10 -12.16
CA THR A 115 -24.65 7.37 -12.98
C THR A 115 -25.85 6.60 -12.42
N ALA A 116 -26.60 7.21 -11.50
CA ALA A 116 -27.85 6.66 -10.97
C ALA A 116 -28.82 7.78 -10.52
N GLY A 117 -29.64 8.28 -11.45
CA GLY A 117 -30.77 9.18 -11.14
C GLY A 117 -31.20 10.06 -12.32
N GLY A 118 -32.41 9.83 -12.86
CA GLY A 118 -33.01 10.72 -13.89
C GLY A 118 -33.91 10.06 -14.93
N GLU A 119 -35.07 9.54 -14.52
CA GLU A 119 -36.27 9.35 -15.37
C GLU A 119 -37.09 10.69 -15.38
N PRO A 120 -38.17 10.93 -16.17
CA PRO A 120 -38.93 10.06 -17.09
C PRO A 120 -39.07 10.71 -18.51
N ASP A 121 -40.05 10.51 -19.42
CA ASP A 121 -41.36 9.82 -19.40
C ASP A 121 -41.92 9.52 -20.82
N GLN A 122 -42.79 8.50 -20.95
CA GLN A 122 -44.07 8.45 -21.73
C GLN A 122 -44.46 7.04 -22.22
N GLU A 123 -45.57 6.53 -21.65
CA GLU A 123 -46.75 5.79 -22.17
C GLU A 123 -46.68 4.98 -23.52
N ALA A 124 -47.43 3.87 -23.74
CA ALA A 124 -48.63 3.36 -23.02
C ALA A 124 -48.94 1.86 -23.24
N GLY A 125 -49.61 1.24 -22.27
CA GLY A 125 -50.55 0.08 -22.44
C GLY A 125 -49.96 -1.33 -22.50
N ILE A 126 -50.65 -2.43 -22.11
CA ILE A 126 -52.01 -2.66 -21.54
C ILE A 126 -51.95 -3.95 -20.66
N GLU A 127 -52.71 -4.03 -19.56
CA GLU A 127 -53.31 -5.20 -18.81
C GLU A 127 -52.68 -6.62 -18.95
N LYS A 128 -52.59 -7.53 -17.94
CA LYS A 128 -53.21 -7.76 -16.60
C LYS A 128 -52.60 -9.05 -15.96
N ASP A 129 -52.94 -9.62 -14.79
CA ASP A 129 -53.83 -9.33 -13.63
C ASP A 129 -53.32 -10.12 -12.39
N LEU A 130 -53.75 -9.75 -11.16
CA LEU A 130 -53.73 -10.54 -9.87
C LEU A 130 -52.38 -11.14 -9.35
N GLU A 131 -52.07 -11.23 -8.05
CA GLU A 131 -52.73 -10.81 -6.79
C GLU A 131 -51.66 -10.75 -5.65
N GLN A 132 -51.86 -9.97 -4.58
CA GLN A 132 -50.98 -9.93 -3.39
C GLN A 132 -51.66 -10.54 -2.15
N PRO A 133 -50.89 -11.07 -1.19
CA PRO A 133 -51.01 -10.56 0.18
C PRO A 133 -49.66 -10.19 0.85
N PRO A 134 -49.68 -9.41 1.95
CA PRO A 134 -48.47 -8.77 2.52
C PRO A 134 -48.04 -9.38 3.88
N GLU A 135 -46.93 -8.90 4.44
CA GLU A 135 -46.95 -7.95 5.58
C GLU A 135 -45.58 -7.31 5.82
N THR A 136 -45.55 -6.02 6.15
CA THR A 136 -44.35 -5.29 6.57
C THR A 136 -44.08 -5.51 8.06
N ARG A 137 -42.81 -5.39 8.48
CA ARG A 137 -42.47 -5.42 9.91
C ARG A 137 -41.44 -4.36 10.26
N ASP A 138 -41.95 -3.16 10.48
CA ASP A 138 -41.19 -1.96 10.82
C ASP A 138 -40.45 -2.14 12.15
N PHE A 139 -39.13 -1.89 12.13
CA PHE A 139 -38.24 -2.10 13.28
C PHE A 139 -37.96 -0.83 14.11
N ASN A 140 -38.39 0.34 13.64
CA ASN A 140 -38.09 1.64 14.25
C ASN A 140 -39.10 2.02 15.34
N SER A 141 -39.21 1.21 16.40
CA SER A 141 -39.95 1.61 17.61
C SER A 141 -39.44 0.90 18.87
N LEU A 142 -38.32 1.39 19.42
CA LEU A 142 -37.98 1.18 20.83
C LEU A 142 -37.09 2.33 21.36
N LEU A 143 -37.68 3.15 22.24
CA LEU A 143 -37.10 4.06 23.25
C LEU A 143 -35.61 4.43 23.06
N GLU A 144 -35.22 5.69 22.79
CA GLU A 144 -35.65 6.95 23.40
C GLU A 144 -35.80 6.89 24.93
N GLY A 145 -34.85 7.51 25.65
CA GLY A 145 -35.00 7.90 27.06
C GLY A 145 -33.93 7.40 28.02
N LEU A 146 -32.90 8.22 28.25
CA LEU A 146 -32.36 8.51 29.59
C LEU A 146 -31.43 9.73 29.52
N THR A 147 -31.96 10.89 29.90
CA THR A 147 -31.23 12.17 29.89
C THR A 147 -30.57 12.46 31.23
N GLY A 148 -29.29 12.83 31.20
CA GLY A 148 -28.71 13.82 32.13
C GLY A 148 -28.06 13.29 33.42
N VAL A 149 -26.78 13.62 33.58
CA VAL A 149 -26.24 14.12 34.85
C VAL A 149 -25.23 15.23 34.55
N THR A 150 -25.12 16.21 35.43
CA THR A 150 -24.32 17.44 35.23
C THR A 150 -23.50 17.79 36.47
N SER A 151 -22.18 17.84 36.31
CA SER A 151 -21.19 18.50 37.18
C SER A 151 -19.83 18.32 36.49
N GLU A 152 -19.08 19.35 36.07
CA GLU A 152 -18.58 20.51 36.83
C GLU A 152 -17.65 20.11 37.98
N ALA A 153 -16.36 20.02 37.65
CA ALA A 153 -15.20 20.20 38.53
C ALA A 153 -14.02 20.65 37.66
N GLU A 154 -13.14 21.50 38.20
CA GLU A 154 -12.13 22.26 37.46
C GLU A 154 -10.71 22.00 38.04
N GLU A 155 -9.74 22.85 37.66
CA GLU A 155 -8.40 23.05 38.23
C GLU A 155 -7.24 22.14 37.72
N ASP A 156 -6.25 22.86 37.18
CA ASP A 156 -4.79 22.67 37.17
C ASP A 156 -4.13 21.27 37.24
N ASN A 157 -3.25 21.03 36.27
CA ASN A 157 -1.82 21.27 36.53
C ASN A 157 -1.02 21.64 35.26
N PRO A 158 -0.28 22.76 35.22
CA PRO A 158 0.71 23.06 34.18
C PRO A 158 2.06 22.35 34.43
N ASP A 159 3.09 22.75 33.67
CA ASP A 159 4.52 22.42 33.84
C ASP A 159 4.98 20.95 33.72
N ALA A 160 5.48 20.61 32.52
CA ALA A 160 6.62 19.69 32.34
C ALA A 160 7.37 19.92 31.01
N GLN A 161 8.05 21.06 30.92
CA GLN A 161 9.34 21.29 30.24
C GLN A 161 9.68 20.54 28.92
N ASN A 162 9.82 21.33 27.84
CA ASN A 162 10.65 21.01 26.67
C ASN A 162 12.03 20.46 27.10
N THR A 163 12.47 19.36 26.48
CA THR A 163 13.87 18.93 26.46
C THR A 163 14.32 18.63 25.04
N ASP A 164 14.84 19.67 24.36
CA ASP A 164 15.67 19.56 23.17
C ASP A 164 16.82 18.56 23.41
N GLN A 165 16.78 17.42 22.73
CA GLN A 165 17.94 16.53 22.54
C GLN A 165 18.02 16.11 21.06
N ASN A 166 18.46 17.06 20.24
CA ASN A 166 19.02 16.82 18.92
C ASN A 166 20.27 15.91 19.05
N PRO A 167 20.27 14.67 18.53
CA PRO A 167 21.49 13.87 18.45
C PRO A 167 22.41 14.45 17.37
N GLU A 168 23.66 14.73 17.73
CA GLU A 168 24.65 15.32 16.82
C GLU A 168 25.02 14.38 15.67
N ASN A 169 25.01 14.90 14.43
CA ASN A 169 25.59 14.20 13.29
C ASN A 169 27.12 14.12 13.46
N PRO A 170 27.76 12.95 13.31
CA PRO A 170 29.20 12.89 13.09
C PRO A 170 29.54 13.40 11.66
N ASP A 171 30.63 14.15 11.54
CA ASP A 171 31.14 14.68 10.27
C ASP A 171 31.56 13.56 9.28
N PRO A 172 31.54 13.82 7.96
CA PRO A 172 32.02 12.89 6.96
C PRO A 172 33.56 12.85 6.92
N ALA A 173 34.12 11.64 6.78
CA ALA A 173 35.55 11.45 6.59
C ALA A 173 35.97 11.69 5.11
N GLU A 174 36.15 12.96 4.76
CA GLU A 174 37.25 13.35 3.87
C GLU A 174 38.60 13.11 4.63
N GLU A 175 39.75 12.85 4.01
CA GLU A 175 40.13 13.05 2.61
C GLU A 175 41.40 12.23 2.23
N GLN A 176 41.80 12.34 0.96
CA GLN A 176 43.17 12.18 0.39
C GLN A 176 43.74 10.76 0.16
N GLU A 177 44.21 10.58 -1.07
CA GLU A 177 45.05 9.48 -1.55
C GLU A 177 46.50 9.59 -1.03
N SER A 178 47.27 8.51 -1.10
CA SER A 178 48.74 8.60 -1.09
C SER A 178 49.37 7.53 -1.98
N GLU A 179 50.20 7.96 -2.93
CA GLU A 179 50.95 7.09 -3.83
C GLU A 179 52.12 6.41 -3.12
N GLY A 180 52.45 5.16 -3.49
CA GLY A 180 53.38 4.32 -2.74
C GLY A 180 54.03 3.18 -3.55
N ILE A 181 54.88 3.55 -4.52
CA ILE A 181 56.28 3.08 -4.67
C ILE A 181 56.56 1.66 -4.11
N ASP A 182 57.07 0.63 -4.79
CA ASP A 182 57.67 0.35 -6.12
C ASP A 182 58.20 -1.12 -6.01
N GLU A 183 58.94 -1.64 -7.00
CA GLU A 183 59.86 -2.81 -6.94
C GLU A 183 59.45 -4.07 -6.16
N THR A 184 59.16 -5.17 -6.89
CA THR A 184 60.17 -6.24 -7.10
C THR A 184 59.69 -7.34 -8.07
N GLU A 185 60.64 -8.03 -8.71
CA GLU A 185 60.38 -9.09 -9.69
C GLU A 185 59.97 -10.44 -9.06
N GLY A 186 59.14 -11.20 -9.77
CA GLY A 186 58.60 -12.49 -9.31
C GLY A 186 58.37 -13.52 -10.41
N MET A 187 59.35 -13.76 -11.28
CA MET A 187 59.25 -14.83 -12.28
C MET A 187 59.29 -16.22 -11.63
N GLN A 188 58.24 -17.04 -11.81
CA GLN A 188 58.42 -18.42 -12.28
C GLN A 188 57.13 -19.01 -12.87
N GLY A 189 57.26 -19.70 -14.01
CA GLY A 189 56.21 -20.54 -14.60
C GLY A 189 56.20 -21.97 -14.00
N PRO A 190 55.28 -22.84 -14.47
CA PRO A 190 54.92 -24.08 -13.80
C PRO A 190 55.84 -25.28 -14.08
N GLN A 191 55.74 -26.28 -13.20
CA GLN A 191 56.10 -27.69 -13.38
C GLN A 191 54.88 -28.54 -12.98
#